data_AF-I0FE14-F1
#
_entry.id   AF-I0FE14-F1
#
_cell.length_a   1.000
_cell.length_b   1.000
_cell.length_c   1.000
_cell.angle_alpha   90.00
_cell.angle_beta   90.00
_cell.angle_gamma   90.00
#
_symmetry.space_group_name_H-M   'P 1'
#
loop_
_entity.id
_entity.type
_entity.pdbx_description
1 polymer ?
#
loop_
_entity_poly.entity_id
_entity_poly.type
_entity_poly.pdbx_seq_one_letter_code
_entity_poly.pdbx_strand_id
1 'polypeptide(L)'
;MSHKIPIIFILIAVTILTCKVNFERVSKLEQALRDIELQTVEQTRKNKVEVSEISRQQKSTAVKTNVILDKIDSLAISTISKLKELTQKEQDLKTQKEDLIQEKKRIEEQAKQNLQQRQQQVELEKAKIELKHKIQDIQKSLILYKNNYYNEPIDQFGMHDSNNHLYAFDLAETLYVKYSDQKSQKDRHKIYLLFDYNDAYIRSLGEFLNKIAQNIVLKSEFPSKMSLQFILQNEELKNLLQKILSRIDQYFELYFHTAFDISESQQAKIDALALDDIKTLNNIFDERKKINDYCKIFVKKIYEDFQNDRDEIRTGEITKLMEYIKKIMYDQKFLDISQSLKMFIGKVENYNLK
;
A
#
# COMPACT_ATOMS: atom_id res chain seq x y z
N MET A 1 62.78 58.95 49.45
CA MET A 1 62.61 59.97 50.51
C MET A 1 62.83 59.24 51.85
N SER A 2 63.62 59.71 52.80
CA SER A 2 64.55 60.85 52.83
C SER A 2 65.81 60.46 53.65
N HIS A 3 67.00 60.79 53.15
CA HIS A 3 68.24 60.68 53.93
C HIS A 3 68.80 62.09 54.18
N LYS A 4 69.07 62.41 55.44
CA LYS A 4 69.85 63.57 55.89
C LYS A 4 70.39 63.34 57.30
N ILE A 5 71.66 63.71 57.53
CA ILE A 5 72.24 64.17 58.81
C ILE A 5 72.39 63.05 59.89
N PRO A 6 73.33 63.14 60.86
CA PRO A 6 74.47 64.07 61.05
C PRO A 6 75.79 63.39 60.58
N ILE A 7 77.05 63.72 60.96
CA ILE A 7 77.68 64.70 61.88
C ILE A 7 78.96 65.25 61.20
N ILE A 8 79.44 66.44 61.60
CA ILE A 8 80.84 66.88 61.45
C ILE A 8 81.34 67.42 62.80
N PHE A 9 82.62 67.19 63.13
CA PHE A 9 83.28 67.62 64.37
C PHE A 9 83.47 69.14 64.47
N ILE A 10 83.03 69.76 65.58
CA ILE A 10 83.71 70.90 66.23
C ILE A 10 83.47 70.81 67.75
N LEU A 11 84.52 70.56 68.56
CA LEU A 11 84.55 70.98 69.97
C LEU A 11 85.95 70.84 70.61
N ILE A 12 86.17 71.68 71.63
CA ILE A 12 87.29 71.77 72.58
C ILE A 12 88.49 72.63 72.14
N ALA A 13 88.60 73.77 72.82
CA ALA A 13 89.81 74.55 73.04
C ALA A 13 89.93 74.79 74.56
N VAL A 14 91.05 75.38 75.03
CA VAL A 14 91.41 75.63 76.45
C VAL A 14 91.82 74.35 77.21
N THR A 15 93.06 74.16 77.72
CA THR A 15 94.37 74.89 77.58
C THR A 15 95.50 73.81 77.50
N ILE A 16 96.71 73.74 78.13
CA ILE A 16 97.48 74.56 79.07
C ILE A 16 99.00 74.22 79.05
N LEU A 17 99.83 75.18 79.49
CA LEU A 17 101.23 75.12 79.99
C LEU A 17 102.34 74.28 79.29
N THR A 18 103.36 75.01 78.81
CA THR A 18 104.83 74.76 78.91
C THR A 18 105.47 73.45 78.41
N CYS A 19 106.08 73.55 77.22
CA CYS A 19 107.50 73.24 76.96
C CYS A 19 108.10 71.85 77.30
N LYS A 20 107.78 70.83 76.49
CA LYS A 20 108.78 70.14 75.63
C LYS A 20 108.10 69.14 74.68
N VAL A 21 108.28 69.33 73.37
CA VAL A 21 107.73 68.44 72.32
C VAL A 21 108.60 67.19 72.21
N ASN A 22 107.98 66.01 72.14
CA ASN A 22 108.64 64.75 71.81
C ASN A 22 108.10 64.22 70.46
N PHE A 23 108.92 64.31 69.41
CA PHE A 23 108.49 64.21 68.00
C PHE A 23 108.01 62.81 67.59
N GLU A 24 108.47 61.76 68.26
CA GLU A 24 108.32 60.37 67.82
C GLU A 24 106.85 59.86 67.81
N ARG A 25 105.99 60.39 68.69
CA ARG A 25 104.59 59.97 68.77
C ARG A 25 103.72 60.49 67.62
N VAL A 26 104.07 61.63 67.02
CA VAL A 26 103.28 62.23 65.94
C VAL A 26 103.44 61.40 64.66
N SER A 27 104.67 61.07 64.30
CA SER A 27 105.00 60.23 63.14
C SER A 27 104.25 58.89 63.15
N LYS A 28 104.21 58.20 64.30
CA LYS A 28 103.53 56.90 64.44
C LYS A 28 102.01 57.01 64.30
N LEU A 29 101.41 58.12 64.74
CA LEU A 29 99.98 58.38 64.57
C LEU A 29 99.63 58.70 63.11
N GLU A 30 100.45 59.51 62.44
CA GLU A 30 100.25 59.89 61.03
C GLU A 30 100.38 58.68 60.09
N GLN A 31 101.32 57.77 60.36
CA GLN A 31 101.47 56.55 59.59
C GLN A 31 100.30 55.57 59.80
N ALA A 32 99.85 55.37 61.04
CA ALA A 32 98.68 54.55 61.33
C ALA A 32 97.38 55.11 60.71
N LEU A 33 97.23 56.44 60.66
CA LEU A 33 96.12 57.09 59.94
C LEU A 33 96.15 56.80 58.43
N ARG A 34 97.33 56.89 57.80
CA ARG A 34 97.49 56.57 56.37
C ARG A 34 97.18 55.10 56.07
N ASP A 35 97.59 54.16 56.91
CA ASP A 35 97.31 52.74 56.71
C ASP A 35 95.80 52.42 56.87
N ILE A 36 95.12 53.05 57.83
CA ILE A 36 93.66 52.95 58.02
C ILE A 36 92.92 53.59 56.84
N GLU A 37 93.37 54.73 56.34
CA GLU A 37 92.79 55.40 55.18
C GLU A 37 92.96 54.54 53.91
N LEU A 38 94.14 53.93 53.72
CA LEU A 38 94.42 53.01 52.61
C LEU A 38 93.51 51.77 52.66
N GLN A 39 93.40 51.11 53.83
CA GLN A 39 92.49 49.98 54.02
C GLN A 39 91.02 50.38 53.79
N THR A 40 90.60 51.54 54.31
CA THR A 40 89.23 52.02 54.13
C THR A 40 88.92 52.28 52.65
N VAL A 41 89.88 52.84 51.90
CA VAL A 41 89.76 53.03 50.45
C VAL A 41 89.71 51.69 49.70
N GLU A 42 90.57 50.72 50.02
CA GLU A 42 90.52 49.38 49.41
C GLU A 42 89.22 48.64 49.70
N GLN A 43 88.75 48.65 50.95
CA GLN A 43 87.50 48.00 51.36
C GLN A 43 86.30 48.66 50.69
N THR A 44 86.26 49.99 50.62
CA THR A 44 85.24 50.74 49.86
C THR A 44 85.30 50.40 48.37
N ARG A 45 86.49 50.19 47.80
CA ARG A 45 86.68 49.83 46.39
C ARG A 45 86.20 48.39 46.10
N LYS A 46 86.51 47.42 46.97
CA LYS A 46 85.99 46.04 46.92
C LYS A 46 84.47 46.01 47.03
N ASN A 47 83.90 46.61 48.07
CA ASN A 47 82.45 46.67 48.27
C ASN A 47 81.73 47.34 47.09
N LYS A 48 82.33 48.37 46.48
CA LYS A 48 81.77 49.05 45.29
C LYS A 48 81.83 48.18 44.03
N VAL A 49 82.84 47.32 43.87
CA VAL A 49 82.88 46.31 42.80
C VAL A 49 81.82 45.24 43.05
N GLU A 50 81.79 44.65 44.25
CA GLU A 50 80.88 43.57 44.62
C GLU A 50 79.40 43.98 44.53
N VAL A 51 79.03 45.16 45.04
CA VAL A 51 77.69 45.74 44.87
C VAL A 51 77.37 45.99 43.38
N SER A 52 78.34 46.36 42.56
CA SER A 52 78.13 46.52 41.10
C SER A 52 77.92 45.18 40.40
N GLU A 53 78.56 44.09 40.86
CA GLU A 53 78.37 42.75 40.34
C GLU A 53 77.05 42.14 40.81
N ILE A 54 76.66 42.30 42.08
CA ILE A 54 75.33 41.92 42.58
C ILE A 54 74.24 42.66 41.80
N SER A 55 74.40 43.97 41.55
CA SER A 55 73.43 44.74 40.74
C SER A 55 73.39 44.29 39.27
N ARG A 56 74.54 43.91 38.68
CA ARG A 56 74.61 43.29 37.34
C ARG A 56 73.94 41.92 37.31
N GLN A 57 74.15 41.08 38.31
CA GLN A 57 73.52 39.76 38.43
C GLN A 57 72.01 39.90 38.64
N GLN A 58 71.54 40.79 39.50
CA GLN A 58 70.11 41.08 39.68
C GLN A 58 69.46 41.54 38.37
N LYS A 59 70.09 42.42 37.59
CA LYS A 59 69.61 42.80 36.26
C LYS A 59 69.61 41.63 35.26
N SER A 60 70.68 40.82 35.24
CA SER A 60 70.78 39.63 34.40
C SER A 60 69.69 38.59 34.72
N THR A 61 69.44 38.34 36.01
CA THR A 61 68.39 37.44 36.49
C THR A 61 67.00 38.02 36.19
N ALA A 62 66.74 39.30 36.43
CA ALA A 62 65.46 39.93 36.07
C ALA A 62 65.18 39.85 34.57
N VAL A 63 66.18 40.10 33.71
CA VAL A 63 66.04 39.93 32.25
C VAL A 63 65.77 38.47 31.88
N LYS A 64 66.45 37.50 32.51
CA LYS A 64 66.19 36.06 32.29
C LYS A 64 64.79 35.65 32.74
N THR A 65 64.33 36.14 33.91
CA THR A 65 62.98 35.87 34.42
C THR A 65 61.92 36.46 33.49
N ASN A 66 62.08 37.69 33.01
CA ASN A 66 61.17 38.29 32.05
C ASN A 66 61.12 37.47 30.74
N VAL A 67 62.28 37.09 30.17
CA VAL A 67 62.34 36.24 28.96
C VAL A 67 61.74 34.84 29.17
N ILE A 68 61.67 34.35 30.41
CA ILE A 68 60.94 33.10 30.76
C ILE A 68 59.44 33.36 30.88
N LEU A 69 59.02 34.48 31.47
CA LEU A 69 57.62 34.90 31.54
C LEU A 69 57.03 35.17 30.15
N ASP A 70 57.71 35.94 29.30
CA ASP A 70 57.32 36.19 27.89
C ASP A 70 57.13 34.88 27.12
N LYS A 71 57.97 33.87 27.41
CA LYS A 71 57.85 32.53 26.83
C LYS A 71 56.67 31.75 27.40
N ILE A 72 56.40 31.83 28.70
CA ILE A 72 55.24 31.18 29.33
C ILE A 72 53.94 31.80 28.80
N ASP A 73 53.86 33.13 28.74
CA ASP A 73 52.67 33.86 28.27
C ASP A 73 52.39 33.60 26.78
N SER A 74 53.42 33.61 25.92
CA SER A 74 53.24 33.24 24.51
C SER A 74 52.81 31.77 24.32
N LEU A 75 53.29 30.85 25.16
CA LEU A 75 52.85 29.45 25.15
C LEU A 75 51.41 29.29 25.68
N ALA A 76 51.03 30.05 26.71
CA ALA A 76 49.68 30.11 27.25
C ALA A 76 48.69 30.68 26.21
N ILE A 77 49.02 31.80 25.56
CA ILE A 77 48.22 32.41 24.49
C ILE A 77 48.06 31.42 23.32
N SER A 78 49.14 30.75 22.88
CA SER A 78 49.06 29.73 21.83
C SER A 78 48.16 28.55 22.22
N THR A 79 48.25 28.09 23.46
CA THR A 79 47.43 26.99 23.99
C THR A 79 45.96 27.37 24.11
N ILE A 80 45.66 28.58 24.58
CA ILE A 80 44.30 29.13 24.65
C ILE A 80 43.70 29.31 23.25
N SER A 81 44.49 29.72 22.25
CA SER A 81 44.04 29.80 20.85
C SER A 81 43.66 28.42 20.32
N LYS A 82 44.52 27.41 20.51
CA LYS A 82 44.24 26.02 20.11
C LYS A 82 43.03 25.42 20.83
N LEU A 83 42.85 25.72 22.12
CA LEU A 83 41.65 25.31 22.86
C LEU A 83 40.38 25.92 22.26
N LYS A 84 40.38 27.22 21.92
CA LYS A 84 39.25 27.87 21.24
C LYS A 84 38.94 27.24 19.88
N GLU A 85 39.95 26.96 19.07
CA GLU A 85 39.79 26.26 17.79
C GLU A 85 39.21 24.85 17.95
N LEU A 86 39.60 24.11 18.99
CA LEU A 86 39.09 22.78 19.28
C LEU A 86 37.64 22.83 19.79
N THR A 87 37.30 23.74 20.71
CA THR A 87 35.92 23.96 21.17
C THR A 87 35.00 24.37 20.02
N GLN A 88 35.44 25.26 19.13
CA GLN A 88 34.67 25.61 17.94
C GLN A 88 34.43 24.39 17.05
N LYS A 89 35.47 23.60 16.75
CA LYS A 89 35.34 22.36 15.96
C LYS A 89 34.42 21.32 16.59
N GLU A 90 34.44 21.17 17.92
CA GLU A 90 33.51 20.29 18.65
C GLU A 90 32.06 20.76 18.50
N GLN A 91 31.84 22.08 18.59
CA GLN A 91 30.53 22.71 18.45
C GLN A 91 30.01 22.61 17.00
N ASP A 92 30.87 22.85 16.00
CA ASP A 92 30.57 22.66 14.57
C ASP A 92 30.23 21.20 14.25
N LEU A 93 31.02 20.23 14.76
CA LEU A 93 30.77 18.79 14.61
C LEU A 93 29.46 18.36 15.28
N LYS A 94 29.10 18.96 16.41
CA LYS A 94 27.82 18.71 17.08
C LYS A 94 26.65 19.18 16.19
N THR A 95 26.73 20.38 15.62
CA THR A 95 25.72 20.89 14.68
C THR A 95 25.60 20.01 13.44
N GLN A 96 26.72 19.67 12.79
CA GLN A 96 26.72 18.74 11.64
C GLN A 96 26.11 17.37 11.97
N LYS A 97 26.34 16.85 13.18
CA LYS A 97 25.73 15.60 13.64
C LYS A 97 24.22 15.73 13.83
N GLU A 98 23.73 16.86 14.35
CA GLU A 98 22.31 17.13 14.52
C GLU A 98 21.61 17.31 13.15
N ASP A 99 22.24 18.02 12.21
CA ASP A 99 21.77 18.15 10.81
C ASP A 99 21.68 16.78 10.11
N LEU A 100 22.73 15.95 10.21
CA LEU A 100 22.75 14.59 9.65
C LEU A 100 21.67 13.69 10.27
N ILE A 101 21.30 13.88 11.54
CA ILE A 101 20.21 13.15 12.18
C ILE A 101 18.85 13.58 11.62
N GLN A 102 18.64 14.87 11.33
CA GLN A 102 17.38 15.35 10.75
C GLN A 102 17.25 14.96 9.27
N GLU A 103 18.31 15.12 8.47
CA GLU A 103 18.27 14.72 7.05
C GLU A 103 18.15 13.20 6.91
N LYS A 104 18.78 12.40 7.79
CA LYS A 104 18.53 10.95 7.85
C LYS A 104 17.04 10.65 8.07
N LYS A 105 16.39 11.27 9.06
CA LYS A 105 14.93 11.06 9.31
C LYS A 105 14.08 11.46 8.11
N ARG A 106 14.44 12.55 7.44
CA ARG A 106 13.76 13.01 6.22
C ARG A 106 13.86 11.98 5.10
N ILE A 107 15.05 11.43 4.87
CA ILE A 107 15.30 10.36 3.89
C ILE A 107 14.53 9.09 4.27
N GLU A 108 14.51 8.69 5.54
CA GLU A 108 13.76 7.51 6.02
C GLU A 108 12.25 7.66 5.81
N GLU A 109 11.67 8.82 6.15
CA GLU A 109 10.23 9.07 5.95
C GLU A 109 9.87 9.22 4.45
N GLN A 110 10.71 9.88 3.64
CA GLN A 110 10.50 9.96 2.19
C GLN A 110 10.64 8.59 1.51
N ALA A 111 11.57 7.75 1.95
CA ALA A 111 11.70 6.37 1.47
C ALA A 111 10.46 5.53 1.81
N LYS A 112 9.91 5.70 3.02
CA LYS A 112 8.67 5.07 3.48
C LYS A 112 7.45 5.51 2.66
N GLN A 113 7.31 6.80 2.38
CA GLN A 113 6.25 7.33 1.50
C GLN A 113 6.37 6.81 0.06
N ASN A 114 7.58 6.83 -0.51
CA ASN A 114 7.87 6.27 -1.84
C ASN A 114 7.57 4.77 -1.92
N LEU A 115 7.83 4.01 -0.85
CA LEU A 115 7.51 2.58 -0.77
C LEU A 115 5.99 2.35 -0.74
N GLN A 116 5.24 3.12 0.06
CA GLN A 116 3.78 3.04 0.12
C GLN A 116 3.13 3.38 -1.23
N GLN A 117 3.57 4.44 -1.91
CA GLN A 117 3.10 4.79 -3.25
C GLN A 117 3.36 3.68 -4.27
N ARG A 118 4.56 3.08 -4.25
CA ARG A 118 4.89 1.93 -5.12
C ARG A 118 4.03 0.70 -4.81
N GLN A 119 3.74 0.43 -3.54
CA GLN A 119 2.85 -0.66 -3.14
C GLN A 119 1.42 -0.45 -3.65
N GLN A 120 0.86 0.76 -3.49
CA GLN A 120 -0.45 1.13 -4.02
C GLN A 120 -0.51 1.04 -5.56
N GLN A 121 0.54 1.47 -6.27
CA GLN A 121 0.62 1.35 -7.72
C GLN A 121 0.68 -0.12 -8.17
N VAL A 122 1.44 -0.97 -7.49
CA VAL A 122 1.50 -2.42 -7.78
C VAL A 122 0.17 -3.13 -7.47
N GLU A 123 -0.56 -2.70 -6.43
CA GLU A 123 -1.91 -3.20 -6.13
C GLU A 123 -2.91 -2.80 -7.22
N LEU A 124 -2.88 -1.54 -7.65
CA LEU A 124 -3.72 -0.99 -8.72
C LEU A 124 -3.52 -1.73 -10.04
N GLU A 125 -2.28 -1.87 -10.52
CA GLU A 125 -2.01 -2.52 -11.81
C GLU A 125 -2.33 -4.03 -11.76
N LYS A 126 -2.14 -4.70 -10.63
CA LYS A 126 -2.63 -6.09 -10.44
C LYS A 126 -4.15 -6.17 -10.57
N ALA A 127 -4.88 -5.30 -9.88
CA ALA A 127 -6.34 -5.31 -9.91
C ALA A 127 -6.90 -4.96 -11.30
N LYS A 128 -6.23 -4.09 -12.07
CA LYS A 128 -6.55 -3.81 -13.48
C LYS A 128 -6.35 -5.04 -14.38
N ILE A 129 -5.20 -5.72 -14.26
CA ILE A 129 -4.90 -6.93 -15.04
C ILE A 129 -5.93 -8.03 -14.73
N GLU A 130 -6.28 -8.22 -13.45
CA GLU A 130 -7.29 -9.17 -13.01
C GLU A 130 -8.67 -8.88 -13.61
N LEU A 131 -9.10 -7.61 -13.60
CA LEU A 131 -10.37 -7.19 -14.20
C LEU A 131 -10.37 -7.38 -15.73
N LYS A 132 -9.27 -7.03 -16.41
CA LYS A 132 -9.12 -7.23 -17.86
C LYS A 132 -9.18 -8.71 -18.24
N HIS A 133 -8.55 -9.61 -17.46
CA HIS A 133 -8.71 -11.07 -17.65
C HIS A 133 -10.16 -11.53 -17.45
N LYS A 134 -10.86 -11.06 -16.41
CA LYS A 134 -12.28 -11.41 -16.17
C LYS A 134 -13.20 -10.94 -17.30
N ILE A 135 -12.93 -9.77 -17.89
CA ILE A 135 -13.62 -9.28 -19.09
C ILE A 135 -13.32 -10.19 -20.29
N GLN A 136 -12.06 -10.55 -20.52
CA GLN A 136 -11.67 -11.45 -21.62
C GLN A 136 -12.31 -12.84 -21.51
N ASP A 137 -12.48 -13.39 -20.32
CA ASP A 137 -13.19 -14.66 -20.13
C ASP A 137 -14.68 -14.54 -20.48
N ILE A 138 -15.32 -13.41 -20.18
CA ILE A 138 -16.70 -13.12 -20.63
C ILE A 138 -16.75 -12.95 -22.15
N GLN A 139 -15.78 -12.26 -22.76
CA GLN A 139 -15.67 -12.15 -24.22
C GLN A 139 -15.55 -13.53 -24.90
N LYS A 140 -14.72 -14.45 -24.36
CA LYS A 140 -14.62 -15.83 -24.85
C LYS A 140 -15.97 -16.56 -24.76
N SER A 141 -16.67 -16.45 -23.64
CA SER A 141 -18.02 -17.03 -23.48
C SER A 141 -19.06 -16.39 -24.43
N LEU A 142 -18.98 -15.06 -24.66
CA LEU A 142 -19.81 -14.35 -25.63
C LEU A 142 -19.50 -14.76 -27.08
N ILE A 143 -18.25 -15.11 -27.40
CA ILE A 143 -17.86 -15.65 -28.71
C ILE A 143 -18.47 -17.04 -28.92
N LEU A 144 -18.54 -17.88 -27.88
CA LEU A 144 -19.25 -19.17 -27.91
C LEU A 144 -20.78 -19.02 -27.99
N TYR A 145 -21.34 -17.93 -27.42
CA TYR A 145 -22.77 -17.60 -27.53
C TYR A 145 -23.14 -17.02 -28.91
N LYS A 146 -22.33 -16.12 -29.45
CA LYS A 146 -22.60 -15.40 -30.71
C LYS A 146 -22.37 -16.28 -31.95
N ASN A 147 -21.46 -17.26 -31.88
CA ASN A 147 -21.13 -18.11 -33.03
C ASN A 147 -21.99 -19.37 -33.11
N ASN A 148 -22.63 -19.56 -34.25
CA ASN A 148 -23.50 -20.69 -34.56
C ASN A 148 -22.69 -21.92 -35.05
N TYR A 149 -21.73 -22.39 -34.24
CA TYR A 149 -20.84 -23.51 -34.58
C TYR A 149 -21.40 -24.89 -34.21
N TYR A 150 -22.53 -24.95 -33.50
CA TYR A 150 -23.12 -26.23 -33.08
C TYR A 150 -24.14 -26.72 -34.11
N ASN A 151 -23.95 -27.93 -34.63
CA ASN A 151 -24.91 -28.59 -35.52
C ASN A 151 -26.07 -29.16 -34.71
N GLU A 152 -27.08 -28.31 -34.48
CA GLU A 152 -28.36 -28.70 -33.88
C GLU A 152 -28.98 -29.89 -34.63
N PRO A 153 -29.31 -31.02 -33.96
CA PRO A 153 -29.96 -32.16 -34.60
C PRO A 153 -31.41 -31.84 -34.94
N ILE A 154 -31.97 -32.53 -35.94
CA ILE A 154 -33.34 -32.27 -36.47
C ILE A 154 -34.43 -32.43 -35.38
N ASP A 155 -34.22 -33.32 -34.41
CA ASP A 155 -35.10 -33.52 -33.25
C ASP A 155 -34.96 -32.42 -32.18
N GLN A 156 -34.08 -31.44 -32.39
CA GLN A 156 -33.73 -30.35 -31.47
C GLN A 156 -33.35 -30.87 -30.07
N PHE A 157 -32.60 -31.98 -30.04
CA PHE A 157 -32.24 -32.79 -28.86
C PHE A 157 -33.44 -33.52 -28.23
N GLY A 158 -34.38 -33.96 -29.07
CA GLY A 158 -35.60 -34.64 -28.67
C GLY A 158 -36.65 -33.72 -28.07
N MET A 159 -36.56 -32.40 -28.27
CA MET A 159 -37.55 -31.40 -27.83
C MET A 159 -38.52 -30.95 -28.94
N HIS A 160 -38.33 -31.47 -30.16
CA HIS A 160 -39.20 -31.26 -31.32
C HIS A 160 -39.48 -32.58 -32.03
N ASP A 161 -40.71 -32.76 -32.51
CA ASP A 161 -41.04 -33.76 -33.54
C ASP A 161 -41.93 -33.14 -34.62
N SER A 162 -41.46 -33.23 -35.87
CA SER A 162 -42.16 -32.80 -37.08
C SER A 162 -43.47 -33.55 -37.37
N ASN A 163 -43.74 -34.67 -36.70
CA ASN A 163 -44.89 -35.53 -36.97
C ASN A 163 -46.01 -35.34 -35.94
N ASN A 164 -45.69 -35.40 -34.65
CA ASN A 164 -46.70 -35.37 -33.58
C ASN A 164 -46.90 -33.99 -32.94
N HIS A 165 -45.91 -33.08 -32.99
CA HIS A 165 -45.99 -31.72 -32.39
C HIS A 165 -46.42 -31.63 -30.90
N LEU A 166 -46.26 -32.71 -30.12
CA LEU A 166 -46.58 -32.78 -28.68
C LEU A 166 -45.33 -32.66 -27.77
N TYR A 167 -44.23 -32.15 -28.31
CA TYR A 167 -42.95 -32.01 -27.62
C TYR A 167 -42.75 -30.59 -27.06
N ALA A 168 -41.79 -30.43 -26.15
CA ALA A 168 -41.57 -29.19 -25.39
C ALA A 168 -41.47 -27.93 -26.27
N PHE A 169 -40.73 -27.97 -27.38
CA PHE A 169 -40.56 -26.82 -28.26
C PHE A 169 -41.70 -26.65 -29.28
N ASP A 170 -42.53 -27.68 -29.48
CA ASP A 170 -43.75 -27.58 -30.29
C ASP A 170 -44.94 -27.02 -29.51
N LEU A 171 -44.90 -27.02 -28.17
CA LEU A 171 -45.96 -26.45 -27.31
C LEU A 171 -45.56 -25.13 -26.63
N ALA A 172 -44.27 -24.85 -26.48
CA ALA A 172 -43.78 -23.59 -25.94
C ALA A 172 -43.56 -22.53 -27.02
N GLU A 173 -43.71 -21.26 -26.65
CA GLU A 173 -43.63 -20.13 -27.58
C GLU A 173 -42.57 -19.10 -27.14
N THR A 174 -41.92 -18.46 -28.10
CA THR A 174 -41.18 -17.21 -27.89
C THR A 174 -42.18 -16.04 -27.89
N LEU A 175 -41.72 -14.79 -28.04
CA LEU A 175 -42.62 -13.63 -28.20
C LEU A 175 -43.48 -13.68 -29.49
N TYR A 176 -43.11 -14.48 -30.50
CA TYR A 176 -43.70 -14.39 -31.85
C TYR A 176 -43.93 -15.71 -32.59
N VAL A 177 -43.29 -16.81 -32.15
CA VAL A 177 -43.19 -18.10 -32.87
C VAL A 177 -42.90 -19.24 -31.89
N LYS A 178 -43.17 -20.50 -32.25
CA LYS A 178 -42.88 -21.65 -31.40
C LYS A 178 -41.38 -21.78 -31.14
N TYR A 179 -40.99 -22.41 -30.04
CA TYR A 179 -39.58 -22.73 -29.84
C TYR A 179 -39.01 -23.65 -30.93
N SER A 180 -39.84 -24.49 -31.58
CA SER A 180 -39.40 -25.38 -32.66
C SER A 180 -39.19 -24.70 -34.02
N ASP A 181 -39.74 -23.50 -34.24
CA ASP A 181 -39.57 -22.74 -35.48
C ASP A 181 -38.10 -22.38 -35.74
N GLN A 182 -37.64 -22.40 -36.99
CA GLN A 182 -36.26 -22.03 -37.35
C GLN A 182 -35.89 -20.58 -36.94
N LYS A 183 -36.88 -19.70 -36.81
CA LYS A 183 -36.73 -18.33 -36.32
C LYS A 183 -36.26 -18.27 -34.86
N SER A 184 -36.61 -19.26 -34.05
CA SER A 184 -36.35 -19.35 -32.60
C SER A 184 -35.02 -20.04 -32.27
N GLN A 185 -34.21 -20.38 -33.29
CA GLN A 185 -32.95 -21.11 -33.09
C GLN A 185 -32.00 -20.41 -32.10
N LYS A 186 -31.92 -19.08 -32.11
CA LYS A 186 -31.09 -18.32 -31.15
C LYS A 186 -31.55 -18.51 -29.69
N ASP A 187 -32.86 -18.63 -29.48
CA ASP A 187 -33.43 -18.80 -28.15
C ASP A 187 -33.30 -20.26 -27.66
N ARG A 188 -33.32 -21.24 -28.58
CA ARG A 188 -32.89 -22.62 -28.28
C ARG A 188 -31.42 -22.70 -27.86
N HIS A 189 -30.52 -21.94 -28.50
CA HIS A 189 -29.09 -21.96 -28.15
C HIS A 189 -28.80 -21.44 -26.73
N LYS A 190 -29.61 -20.51 -26.20
CA LYS A 190 -29.55 -20.10 -24.78
C LYS A 190 -29.73 -21.31 -23.86
N ILE A 191 -30.71 -22.16 -24.16
CA ILE A 191 -31.00 -23.39 -23.40
C ILE A 191 -29.84 -24.38 -23.49
N TYR A 192 -29.21 -24.53 -24.66
CA TYR A 192 -28.10 -25.46 -24.87
C TYR A 192 -26.80 -25.01 -24.18
N LEU A 193 -26.52 -23.71 -24.16
CA LEU A 193 -25.35 -23.13 -23.49
C LEU A 193 -25.42 -23.17 -21.96
N LEU A 194 -26.60 -23.36 -21.37
CA LEU A 194 -26.75 -23.62 -19.93
C LEU A 194 -25.97 -24.86 -19.48
N PHE A 195 -25.69 -25.78 -20.40
CA PHE A 195 -24.95 -27.02 -20.22
C PHE A 195 -23.63 -27.07 -21.00
N ASP A 196 -23.11 -25.94 -21.48
CA ASP A 196 -21.92 -25.87 -22.34
C ASP A 196 -22.00 -26.78 -23.59
N TYR A 197 -23.19 -26.89 -24.21
CA TYR A 197 -23.48 -27.81 -25.32
C TYR A 197 -23.31 -29.32 -24.99
N ASN A 198 -23.46 -29.73 -23.73
CA ASN A 198 -23.46 -31.16 -23.37
C ASN A 198 -24.77 -31.86 -23.80
N ASP A 199 -24.71 -32.64 -24.89
CA ASP A 199 -25.81 -33.43 -25.46
C ASP A 199 -26.63 -34.20 -24.42
N ALA A 200 -25.98 -34.89 -23.47
CA ALA A 200 -26.65 -35.76 -22.51
C ALA A 200 -27.50 -34.95 -21.51
N TYR A 201 -26.99 -33.81 -21.04
CA TYR A 201 -27.74 -32.90 -20.18
C TYR A 201 -28.86 -32.18 -20.95
N ILE A 202 -28.62 -31.77 -22.20
CA ILE A 202 -29.63 -31.11 -23.04
C ILE A 202 -30.79 -32.06 -23.36
N ARG A 203 -30.50 -33.29 -23.82
CA ARG A 203 -31.52 -34.31 -24.09
C ARG A 203 -32.31 -34.67 -22.83
N SER A 204 -31.67 -34.68 -21.67
CA SER A 204 -32.34 -34.94 -20.40
C SER A 204 -33.21 -33.77 -19.90
N LEU A 205 -32.81 -32.51 -20.14
CA LEU A 205 -33.73 -31.38 -19.99
C LEU A 205 -34.90 -31.52 -20.97
N GLY A 206 -34.65 -32.02 -22.18
CA GLY A 206 -35.69 -32.39 -23.13
C GLY A 206 -36.69 -33.38 -22.57
N GLU A 207 -36.24 -34.53 -22.04
CA GLU A 207 -37.13 -35.50 -21.36
C GLU A 207 -37.94 -34.86 -20.22
N PHE A 208 -37.32 -34.03 -19.39
CA PHE A 208 -37.96 -33.31 -18.28
C PHE A 208 -39.06 -32.36 -18.77
N LEU A 209 -38.79 -31.55 -19.79
CA LEU A 209 -39.76 -30.62 -20.38
C LEU A 209 -40.84 -31.36 -21.17
N ASN A 210 -40.49 -32.46 -21.85
CA ASN A 210 -41.42 -33.31 -22.57
C ASN A 210 -42.40 -34.01 -21.63
N LYS A 211 -42.00 -34.40 -20.41
CA LYS A 211 -42.94 -34.93 -19.41
C LYS A 211 -44.03 -33.91 -19.07
N ILE A 212 -43.70 -32.62 -19.04
CA ILE A 212 -44.70 -31.53 -18.89
C ILE A 212 -45.53 -31.42 -20.18
N ALA A 213 -44.89 -31.39 -21.35
CA ALA A 213 -45.55 -31.24 -22.66
C ALA A 213 -46.56 -32.36 -22.97
N GLN A 214 -46.22 -33.62 -22.69
CA GLN A 214 -47.08 -34.79 -22.91
C GLN A 214 -48.32 -34.84 -22.01
N ASN A 215 -48.36 -34.00 -20.96
CA ASN A 215 -49.53 -33.83 -20.09
C ASN A 215 -50.36 -32.57 -20.46
N ILE A 216 -49.95 -31.82 -21.48
CA ILE A 216 -50.71 -30.70 -22.05
C ILE A 216 -51.59 -31.23 -23.17
N VAL A 217 -52.91 -31.02 -23.06
CA VAL A 217 -53.86 -31.41 -24.13
C VAL A 217 -54.15 -30.22 -25.05
N LEU A 218 -54.14 -30.46 -26.36
CA LEU A 218 -54.38 -29.45 -27.38
C LEU A 218 -55.84 -29.00 -27.39
N LYS A 219 -56.10 -27.72 -27.75
CA LYS A 219 -57.47 -27.17 -27.79
C LYS A 219 -58.37 -27.85 -28.83
N SER A 220 -57.77 -28.46 -29.86
CA SER A 220 -58.43 -29.29 -30.88
C SER A 220 -58.88 -30.66 -30.37
N GLU A 221 -58.30 -31.14 -29.27
CA GLU A 221 -58.50 -32.49 -28.70
C GLU A 221 -59.38 -32.47 -27.45
N PHE A 222 -59.89 -31.29 -27.06
CA PHE A 222 -60.74 -31.13 -25.89
C PHE A 222 -62.04 -31.94 -26.01
N PRO A 223 -62.28 -32.97 -25.16
CA PRO A 223 -63.59 -33.61 -25.09
C PRO A 223 -64.68 -32.57 -24.78
N SER A 224 -65.81 -32.69 -25.49
CA SER A 224 -66.94 -31.74 -25.48
C SER A 224 -67.69 -31.62 -24.14
N LYS A 225 -67.25 -32.35 -23.11
CA LYS A 225 -67.60 -32.15 -21.70
C LYS A 225 -66.33 -32.30 -20.87
N MET A 226 -65.77 -31.17 -20.42
CA MET A 226 -64.53 -31.10 -19.66
C MET A 226 -64.78 -30.43 -18.31
N SER A 227 -64.14 -30.91 -17.23
CA SER A 227 -64.25 -30.27 -15.93
C SER A 227 -63.42 -28.99 -15.87
N LEU A 228 -63.87 -27.99 -15.10
CA LEU A 228 -63.11 -26.75 -14.88
C LEU A 228 -61.72 -27.05 -14.30
N GLN A 229 -61.61 -28.06 -13.43
CA GLN A 229 -60.35 -28.52 -12.85
C GLN A 229 -59.34 -28.99 -13.90
N PHE A 230 -59.78 -29.74 -14.92
CA PHE A 230 -58.90 -30.18 -16.02
C PHE A 230 -58.41 -28.99 -16.86
N ILE A 231 -59.29 -28.03 -17.16
CA ILE A 231 -58.91 -26.81 -17.90
C ILE A 231 -57.83 -26.04 -17.12
N LEU A 232 -58.04 -25.84 -15.81
CA LEU A 232 -57.08 -25.16 -14.94
C LEU A 232 -55.73 -25.90 -14.85
N GLN A 233 -55.73 -27.23 -14.76
CA GLN A 233 -54.51 -28.04 -14.73
C GLN A 233 -53.74 -27.96 -16.07
N ASN A 234 -54.43 -28.04 -17.20
CA ASN A 234 -53.82 -27.93 -18.52
C ASN A 234 -53.17 -26.55 -18.74
N GLU A 235 -53.81 -25.48 -18.28
CA GLU A 235 -53.23 -24.14 -18.31
C GLU A 235 -52.11 -23.96 -17.25
N GLU A 236 -52.16 -24.60 -16.07
CA GLU A 236 -51.02 -24.62 -15.14
C GLU A 236 -49.78 -25.26 -15.78
N LEU A 237 -49.94 -26.37 -16.49
CA LEU A 237 -48.84 -27.07 -17.18
C LEU A 237 -48.24 -26.25 -18.33
N LYS A 238 -49.06 -25.60 -19.16
CA LYS A 238 -48.58 -24.66 -20.20
C LYS A 238 -47.81 -23.50 -19.58
N ASN A 239 -48.37 -22.86 -18.55
CA ASN A 239 -47.72 -21.77 -17.85
C ASN A 239 -46.41 -22.25 -17.20
N LEU A 240 -46.36 -23.46 -16.64
CA LEU A 240 -45.14 -24.03 -16.06
C LEU A 240 -44.04 -24.24 -17.10
N LEU A 241 -44.35 -24.88 -18.24
CA LEU A 241 -43.42 -25.10 -19.35
C LEU A 241 -42.86 -23.76 -19.87
N GLN A 242 -43.75 -22.82 -20.18
CA GLN A 242 -43.39 -21.48 -20.67
C GLN A 242 -42.54 -20.70 -19.64
N LYS A 243 -42.86 -20.84 -18.35
CA LYS A 243 -42.16 -20.18 -17.25
C LYS A 243 -40.76 -20.74 -17.02
N ILE A 244 -40.56 -22.04 -17.17
CA ILE A 244 -39.23 -22.66 -17.06
C ILE A 244 -38.30 -22.12 -18.16
N LEU A 245 -38.77 -22.10 -19.41
CA LEU A 245 -37.99 -21.63 -20.55
C LEU A 245 -37.71 -20.12 -20.48
N SER A 246 -38.71 -19.30 -20.16
CA SER A 246 -38.53 -17.84 -20.01
C SER A 246 -37.63 -17.45 -18.83
N ARG A 247 -37.46 -18.29 -17.79
CA ARG A 247 -36.44 -18.08 -16.75
C ARG A 247 -35.02 -18.37 -17.25
N ILE A 248 -34.83 -19.35 -18.13
CA ILE A 248 -33.53 -19.62 -18.77
C ILE A 248 -33.17 -18.45 -19.71
N ASP A 249 -34.11 -18.04 -20.57
CA ASP A 249 -33.95 -16.89 -21.46
C ASP A 249 -33.60 -15.59 -20.69
N GLN A 250 -34.39 -15.26 -19.66
CA GLN A 250 -34.13 -14.12 -18.79
C GLN A 250 -32.77 -14.19 -18.07
N TYR A 251 -32.32 -15.37 -17.66
CA TYR A 251 -30.98 -15.54 -17.11
C TYR A 251 -29.90 -15.25 -18.17
N PHE A 252 -30.07 -15.74 -19.40
CA PHE A 252 -29.09 -15.53 -20.48
C PHE A 252 -28.95 -14.06 -20.88
N GLU A 253 -30.07 -13.37 -21.14
CA GLU A 253 -30.06 -11.94 -21.51
C GLU A 253 -29.48 -11.04 -20.40
N LEU A 254 -29.61 -11.42 -19.13
CA LEU A 254 -29.02 -10.71 -18.00
C LEU A 254 -27.54 -11.08 -17.75
N TYR A 255 -27.18 -12.36 -17.88
CA TYR A 255 -25.81 -12.83 -17.64
C TYR A 255 -24.86 -12.37 -18.75
N PHE A 256 -25.31 -12.44 -20.01
CA PHE A 256 -24.60 -11.95 -21.18
C PHE A 256 -25.03 -10.52 -21.57
N HIS A 257 -25.67 -9.78 -20.66
CA HIS A 257 -26.10 -8.41 -20.92
C HIS A 257 -24.95 -7.53 -21.42
N THR A 258 -25.25 -6.64 -22.36
CA THR A 258 -24.20 -5.94 -23.11
C THR A 258 -23.30 -5.09 -22.20
N ALA A 259 -23.74 -4.68 -21.00
CA ALA A 259 -22.90 -4.01 -20.01
C ALA A 259 -21.61 -4.77 -19.65
N PHE A 260 -21.61 -6.11 -19.74
CA PHE A 260 -20.43 -6.95 -19.52
C PHE A 260 -19.61 -7.21 -20.81
N ASP A 261 -20.18 -6.91 -21.98
CA ASP A 261 -19.55 -6.98 -23.31
C ASP A 261 -18.73 -5.69 -23.55
N ILE A 262 -17.61 -5.58 -22.83
CA ILE A 262 -16.66 -4.46 -22.85
C ILE A 262 -15.54 -4.81 -23.83
N SER A 263 -15.43 -4.09 -24.96
CA SER A 263 -14.41 -4.33 -25.99
C SER A 263 -12.98 -4.02 -25.50
N GLU A 264 -11.95 -4.49 -26.21
CA GLU A 264 -10.56 -4.11 -25.92
C GLU A 264 -10.33 -2.59 -26.02
N SER A 265 -10.98 -1.92 -26.98
CA SER A 265 -10.96 -0.46 -27.09
C SER A 265 -11.63 0.26 -25.92
N GLN A 266 -12.62 -0.37 -25.29
CA GLN A 266 -13.30 0.12 -24.08
C GLN A 266 -12.50 -0.17 -22.80
N GLN A 267 -11.70 -1.25 -22.77
CA GLN A 267 -10.83 -1.57 -21.64
C GLN A 267 -9.74 -0.51 -21.37
N ALA A 268 -9.44 0.38 -22.32
CA ALA A 268 -8.58 1.55 -22.08
C ALA A 268 -9.18 2.52 -21.04
N LYS A 269 -10.50 2.57 -20.86
CA LYS A 269 -11.15 3.38 -19.82
C LYS A 269 -10.86 2.86 -18.40
N ILE A 270 -10.55 1.56 -18.25
CA ILE A 270 -10.22 0.94 -16.96
C ILE A 270 -8.91 1.52 -16.41
N ASP A 271 -7.98 1.94 -17.27
CA ASP A 271 -6.69 2.45 -16.84
C ASP A 271 -6.76 3.81 -16.12
N ALA A 272 -7.89 4.52 -16.27
CA ALA A 272 -8.22 5.78 -15.62
C ALA A 272 -9.05 5.64 -14.33
N LEU A 273 -9.48 4.42 -13.95
CA LEU A 273 -10.27 4.20 -12.74
C LEU A 273 -9.42 4.18 -11.46
N ALA A 274 -10.04 4.52 -10.33
CA ALA A 274 -9.42 4.41 -9.01
C ALA A 274 -9.38 2.95 -8.52
N LEU A 275 -8.51 2.69 -7.53
CA LEU A 275 -8.31 1.35 -6.96
C LEU A 275 -9.61 0.72 -6.44
N ASP A 276 -10.44 1.50 -5.73
CA ASP A 276 -11.66 0.99 -5.11
C ASP A 276 -12.79 0.76 -6.12
N ASP A 277 -12.79 1.49 -7.24
CA ASP A 277 -13.67 1.22 -8.39
C ASP A 277 -13.28 -0.09 -9.10
N ILE A 278 -11.99 -0.30 -9.31
CA ILE A 278 -11.47 -1.53 -9.92
C ILE A 278 -11.69 -2.74 -9.00
N LYS A 279 -11.60 -2.57 -7.67
CA LYS A 279 -12.01 -3.58 -6.68
C LYS A 279 -13.51 -3.87 -6.74
N THR A 280 -14.34 -2.83 -6.83
CA THR A 280 -15.80 -2.95 -6.94
C THR A 280 -16.20 -3.70 -8.21
N LEU A 281 -15.59 -3.36 -9.36
CA LEU A 281 -15.78 -4.06 -10.63
C LEU A 281 -15.29 -5.50 -10.58
N ASN A 282 -14.10 -5.78 -10.03
CA ASN A 282 -13.62 -7.15 -9.83
C ASN A 282 -14.63 -8.01 -9.06
N ASN A 283 -15.09 -7.52 -7.91
CA ASN A 283 -16.07 -8.22 -7.08
C ASN A 283 -17.40 -8.44 -7.81
N ILE A 284 -17.88 -7.48 -8.61
CA ILE A 284 -19.08 -7.67 -9.45
C ILE A 284 -18.89 -8.81 -10.46
N PHE A 285 -17.72 -8.89 -11.11
CA PHE A 285 -17.42 -9.94 -12.08
C PHE A 285 -17.26 -11.32 -11.41
N ASP A 286 -16.72 -11.38 -10.19
CA ASP A 286 -16.61 -12.60 -9.39
C ASP A 286 -17.97 -13.10 -8.90
N GLU A 287 -18.83 -12.22 -8.35
CA GLU A 287 -20.20 -12.60 -7.95
C GLU A 287 -21.05 -13.01 -9.17
N ARG A 288 -20.89 -12.32 -10.31
CA ARG A 288 -21.50 -12.75 -11.59
C ARG A 288 -21.03 -14.15 -11.98
N LYS A 289 -19.75 -14.49 -11.83
CA LYS A 289 -19.23 -15.85 -12.11
C LYS A 289 -19.80 -16.89 -11.15
N LYS A 290 -19.87 -16.60 -9.84
CA LYS A 290 -20.50 -17.47 -8.84
C LYS A 290 -21.97 -17.77 -9.17
N ILE A 291 -22.72 -16.80 -9.70
CA ILE A 291 -24.09 -17.01 -10.17
C ILE A 291 -24.14 -18.05 -11.30
N ASN A 292 -23.27 -17.96 -12.31
CA ASN A 292 -23.21 -18.95 -13.38
C ASN A 292 -22.85 -20.35 -12.87
N ASP A 293 -21.85 -20.44 -12.00
CA ASP A 293 -21.38 -21.71 -11.46
C ASP A 293 -22.49 -22.35 -10.57
N TYR A 294 -23.22 -21.53 -9.82
CA TYR A 294 -24.44 -21.95 -9.11
C TYR A 294 -25.54 -22.43 -10.07
N CYS A 295 -25.84 -21.71 -11.16
CA CYS A 295 -26.84 -22.11 -12.15
C CYS A 295 -26.50 -23.49 -12.74
N LYS A 296 -25.24 -23.71 -13.16
CA LYS A 296 -24.77 -24.98 -13.70
C LYS A 296 -24.92 -26.12 -12.68
N ILE A 297 -24.55 -25.90 -11.42
CA ILE A 297 -24.71 -26.90 -10.35
C ILE A 297 -26.19 -27.18 -10.07
N PHE A 298 -27.03 -26.15 -9.99
CA PHE A 298 -28.46 -26.30 -9.68
C PHE A 298 -29.22 -27.06 -10.77
N VAL A 299 -29.00 -26.72 -12.04
CA VAL A 299 -29.69 -27.38 -13.16
C VAL A 299 -29.12 -28.79 -13.39
N LYS A 300 -27.81 -29.00 -13.20
CA LYS A 300 -27.23 -30.36 -13.13
C LYS A 300 -27.86 -31.18 -12.01
N LYS A 301 -28.21 -30.58 -10.86
CA LYS A 301 -28.86 -31.32 -9.77
C LYS A 301 -30.31 -31.70 -10.10
N ILE A 302 -31.05 -30.86 -10.82
CA ILE A 302 -32.38 -31.19 -11.37
C ILE A 302 -32.29 -32.38 -12.33
N TYR A 303 -31.30 -32.34 -13.23
CA TYR A 303 -30.98 -33.46 -14.13
C TYR A 303 -30.70 -34.77 -13.37
N GLU A 304 -29.85 -34.73 -12.35
CA GLU A 304 -29.51 -35.92 -11.54
C GLU A 304 -30.71 -36.48 -10.79
N ASP A 305 -31.53 -35.63 -10.18
CA ASP A 305 -32.74 -36.07 -9.49
C ASP A 305 -33.75 -36.69 -10.48
N PHE A 306 -33.89 -36.13 -11.68
CA PHE A 306 -34.81 -36.64 -12.70
C PHE A 306 -34.35 -37.96 -13.33
N GLN A 307 -33.09 -38.08 -13.77
CA GLN A 307 -32.60 -39.33 -14.39
C GLN A 307 -32.62 -40.52 -13.42
N ASN A 308 -32.36 -40.29 -12.12
CA ASN A 308 -32.47 -41.31 -11.07
C ASN A 308 -33.92 -41.53 -10.56
N ASP A 309 -34.92 -40.91 -11.20
CA ASP A 309 -36.35 -40.98 -10.84
C ASP A 309 -36.63 -40.71 -9.34
N ARG A 310 -35.89 -39.75 -8.78
CA ARG A 310 -35.97 -39.41 -7.36
C ARG A 310 -37.36 -38.85 -7.04
N ASP A 311 -37.96 -39.33 -5.96
CA ASP A 311 -39.34 -39.01 -5.59
C ASP A 311 -40.36 -39.34 -6.73
N GLU A 312 -40.01 -40.28 -7.62
CA GLU A 312 -40.77 -40.73 -8.82
C GLU A 312 -41.11 -39.62 -9.83
N ILE A 313 -40.26 -38.59 -9.95
CA ILE A 313 -40.54 -37.41 -10.80
C ILE A 313 -40.41 -37.66 -12.31
N ARG A 314 -39.86 -38.79 -12.73
CA ARG A 314 -39.71 -39.19 -14.15
C ARG A 314 -40.74 -40.24 -14.55
N THR A 315 -40.96 -41.29 -13.74
CA THR A 315 -41.93 -42.36 -14.10
C THR A 315 -43.34 -42.10 -13.57
N GLY A 316 -43.48 -41.48 -12.40
CA GLY A 316 -44.77 -41.27 -11.74
C GLY A 316 -45.63 -40.15 -12.35
N GLU A 317 -46.76 -39.88 -11.70
CA GLU A 317 -47.73 -38.85 -12.09
C GLU A 317 -47.10 -37.45 -12.25
N ILE A 318 -47.65 -36.64 -13.17
CA ILE A 318 -47.16 -35.27 -13.43
C ILE A 318 -47.17 -34.38 -12.18
N THR A 319 -48.06 -34.64 -11.23
CA THR A 319 -48.12 -33.96 -9.93
C THR A 319 -46.82 -34.09 -9.15
N LYS A 320 -46.12 -35.24 -9.18
CA LYS A 320 -44.83 -35.43 -8.48
C LYS A 320 -43.75 -34.50 -9.03
N LEU A 321 -43.69 -34.34 -10.35
CA LEU A 321 -42.79 -33.38 -11.00
C LEU A 321 -43.13 -31.92 -10.63
N MET A 322 -44.43 -31.57 -10.63
CA MET A 322 -44.89 -30.23 -10.23
C MET A 322 -44.57 -29.92 -8.76
N GLU A 323 -44.77 -30.89 -7.87
CA GLU A 323 -44.40 -30.81 -6.45
C GLU A 323 -42.89 -30.68 -6.27
N TYR A 324 -42.07 -31.44 -7.00
CA TYR A 324 -40.62 -31.30 -7.00
C TYR A 324 -40.16 -29.91 -7.42
N ILE A 325 -40.69 -29.35 -8.52
CA ILE A 325 -40.35 -28.00 -9.01
C ILE A 325 -40.71 -26.93 -7.97
N LYS A 326 -41.85 -27.09 -7.28
CA LYS A 326 -42.28 -26.23 -6.16
C LYS A 326 -41.36 -26.39 -4.95
N LYS A 327 -41.04 -27.63 -4.55
CA LYS A 327 -40.16 -28.03 -3.43
C LYS A 327 -38.71 -27.53 -3.58
N ILE A 328 -38.14 -27.52 -4.79
CA ILE A 328 -36.81 -26.97 -5.04
C ILE A 328 -36.80 -25.44 -5.17
N MET A 329 -37.95 -24.77 -5.11
CA MET A 329 -38.13 -23.32 -5.29
C MET A 329 -37.53 -22.78 -6.61
N TYR A 330 -37.74 -23.49 -7.73
CA TYR A 330 -37.14 -23.15 -9.03
C TYR A 330 -37.34 -21.68 -9.42
N ASP A 331 -38.59 -21.20 -9.36
CA ASP A 331 -38.95 -19.85 -9.79
C ASP A 331 -38.30 -18.76 -8.92
N GLN A 332 -38.31 -18.93 -7.60
CA GLN A 332 -37.73 -17.96 -6.68
C GLN A 332 -36.22 -17.84 -6.90
N LYS A 333 -35.51 -18.96 -7.05
CA LYS A 333 -34.06 -18.96 -7.31
C LYS A 333 -33.72 -18.19 -8.59
N PHE A 334 -34.44 -18.42 -9.68
CA PHE A 334 -34.22 -17.68 -10.92
C PHE A 334 -34.63 -16.20 -10.83
N LEU A 335 -35.61 -15.85 -9.99
CA LEU A 335 -35.91 -14.45 -9.65
C LEU A 335 -34.78 -13.79 -8.87
N ASP A 336 -34.26 -14.44 -7.83
CA ASP A 336 -33.15 -13.94 -7.00
C ASP A 336 -31.87 -13.73 -7.83
N ILE A 337 -31.55 -14.70 -8.70
CA ILE A 337 -30.49 -14.61 -9.72
C ILE A 337 -30.71 -13.39 -10.63
N SER A 338 -31.94 -13.23 -11.17
CA SER A 338 -32.27 -12.13 -12.07
C SER A 338 -32.17 -10.76 -11.39
N GLN A 339 -32.54 -10.66 -10.11
CA GLN A 339 -32.41 -9.44 -9.33
C GLN A 339 -30.94 -9.07 -9.07
N SER A 340 -30.12 -10.06 -8.71
CA SER A 340 -28.67 -9.88 -8.53
C SER A 340 -27.98 -9.44 -9.81
N LEU A 341 -28.26 -10.10 -10.95
CA LEU A 341 -27.69 -9.72 -12.24
C LEU A 341 -28.12 -8.30 -12.68
N LYS A 342 -29.39 -7.91 -12.49
CA LYS A 342 -29.86 -6.54 -12.74
C LYS A 342 -29.13 -5.50 -11.88
N MET A 343 -28.89 -5.81 -10.60
CA MET A 343 -28.11 -4.95 -9.71
C MET A 343 -26.66 -4.80 -10.18
N PHE A 344 -26.06 -5.88 -10.69
CA PHE A 344 -24.70 -5.88 -11.22
C PHE A 344 -24.58 -5.08 -12.52
N ILE A 345 -25.54 -5.23 -13.44
CA ILE A 345 -25.65 -4.45 -14.69
C ILE A 345 -25.66 -2.95 -14.37
N GLY A 346 -26.61 -2.47 -13.57
CA GLY A 346 -26.73 -1.04 -13.24
C GLY A 346 -25.50 -0.48 -12.51
N LYS A 347 -24.79 -1.30 -11.73
CA LYS A 347 -23.51 -0.91 -11.11
C LYS A 347 -22.39 -0.77 -12.14
N VAL A 348 -22.30 -1.64 -13.15
CA VAL A 348 -21.29 -1.54 -14.23
C VAL A 348 -21.60 -0.37 -15.17
N GLU A 349 -22.87 -0.10 -15.47
CA GLU A 349 -23.28 0.99 -16.36
C GLU A 349 -22.91 2.38 -15.83
N ASN A 350 -22.95 2.58 -14.50
CA ASN A 350 -22.48 3.81 -13.85
C ASN A 350 -21.01 4.16 -14.18
N TYR A 351 -20.17 3.17 -14.49
CA TYR A 351 -18.77 3.39 -14.85
C TYR A 351 -18.56 3.87 -16.30
N ASN A 352 -19.63 3.96 -17.10
CA ASN A 352 -19.60 4.51 -18.47
C ASN A 352 -18.48 3.91 -19.35
N LEU A 353 -18.23 2.62 -19.18
CA LEU A 353 -17.14 1.90 -19.86
C LEU A 353 -17.39 1.71 -21.36
N LYS A 354 -18.59 2.00 -21.87
CA LYS A 354 -18.94 1.86 -23.30
C LYS A 354 -18.59 3.07 -24.15
#